data_AF-A0A7S1IA08-F1
#
_entry.id   AF-A0A7S1IA08-F1
#
_cell.length_a   1.000
_cell.length_b   1.000
_cell.length_c   1.000
_cell.angle_alpha   90.00
_cell.angle_beta   90.00
_cell.angle_gamma   90.00
#
_symmetry.space_group_name_H-M   'P 1'
#
loop_
_entity.id
_entity.type
_entity.pdbx_description
1 polymer ?
#
loop_
_entity_poly.entity_id
_entity_poly.type
_entity_poly.pdbx_seq_one_letter_code
_entity_poly.pdbx_strand_id
1 'polypeptide(L)'
;MTMQRVIFHIDVDCFFVQVEILKNPSLKGKKVAVQQHQDIISVSYEARAAGVKKHDLPEEAKRRCPDLILVHVPKFFGSKVSYHDYIKHSNMLFDVLKKYLPEDHTERASIDEAYVDVTNVVVNHMQDVCHTGKAEPVPGVVYCDGEADPDPDIPLAMRMG
;
A
#
# COMPACT_ATOMS: atom_id res chain seq x y z
N MET A 1 27.35 9.11 -22.27
CA MET A 1 26.93 8.06 -21.32
C MET A 1 25.42 7.98 -21.39
N THR A 2 24.85 6.80 -21.62
CA THR A 2 23.39 6.60 -21.54
C THR A 2 22.99 6.63 -20.08
N MET A 3 22.07 7.52 -19.71
CA MET A 3 21.50 7.55 -18.36
C MET A 3 20.87 6.20 -18.04
N GLN A 4 21.21 5.61 -16.89
CA GLN A 4 20.52 4.42 -16.41
C GLN A 4 19.15 4.83 -15.88
N ARG A 5 18.10 4.15 -16.34
CA ARG A 5 16.74 4.37 -15.83
C ARG A 5 16.61 3.76 -14.44
N VAL A 6 16.01 4.51 -13.53
CA VAL A 6 15.68 4.05 -12.18
C VAL A 6 14.16 4.00 -12.06
N ILE A 7 13.62 2.79 -11.97
CA ILE A 7 12.18 2.54 -11.89
C ILE A 7 11.85 1.96 -10.52
N PHE A 8 10.90 2.58 -9.82
CA PHE A 8 10.35 2.07 -8.58
C PHE A 8 9.06 1.30 -8.87
N HIS A 9 8.88 0.20 -8.15
CA HIS A 9 7.61 -0.52 -8.08
C HIS A 9 6.98 -0.21 -6.72
N ILE A 10 5.75 0.29 -6.73
CA ILE A 10 4.97 0.60 -5.54
C ILE A 10 3.81 -0.39 -5.49
N ASP A 11 3.66 -1.09 -4.37
CA ASP A 11 2.58 -2.04 -4.09
C ASP A 11 2.05 -1.75 -2.67
N VAL A 12 0.76 -1.42 -2.55
CA VAL A 12 0.17 -1.07 -1.25
C VAL A 12 -0.24 -2.31 -0.49
N ASP A 13 0.48 -2.55 0.59
CA ASP A 13 0.28 -3.70 1.44
C ASP A 13 -1.16 -3.85 1.95
N CYS A 14 -1.71 -5.06 1.84
CA CYS A 14 -3.07 -5.41 2.28
C CYS A 14 -4.17 -4.38 1.91
N PHE A 15 -4.07 -3.72 0.75
CA PHE A 15 -4.90 -2.60 0.32
C PHE A 15 -6.39 -2.66 0.73
N PHE A 16 -7.11 -3.73 0.38
CA PHE A 16 -8.54 -3.84 0.72
C PHE A 16 -8.82 -3.79 2.24
N VAL A 17 -7.95 -4.36 3.06
CA VAL A 17 -8.06 -4.29 4.52
C VAL A 17 -7.82 -2.85 4.99
N GLN A 18 -6.83 -2.16 4.43
CA GLN A 18 -6.58 -0.75 4.77
C GLN A 18 -7.79 0.13 4.43
N VAL A 19 -8.45 -0.09 3.29
CA VAL A 19 -9.69 0.62 2.93
C VAL A 19 -10.82 0.33 3.93
N GLU A 20 -10.99 -0.92 4.36
CA GLU A 20 -12.00 -1.25 5.37
C GLU A 20 -11.68 -0.67 6.76
N ILE A 21 -10.40 -0.55 7.13
CA ILE A 21 -9.98 0.15 8.37
C ILE A 21 -10.27 1.65 8.27
N LEU A 22 -10.05 2.29 7.11
CA LEU A 22 -10.41 3.70 6.90
C LEU A 22 -11.92 3.92 7.02
N LYS A 23 -12.73 2.98 6.54
CA LYS A 23 -14.20 3.02 6.67
C LYS A 23 -14.67 2.74 8.11
N ASN A 24 -13.98 1.85 8.82
CA ASN A 24 -14.29 1.49 10.20
C ASN A 24 -13.01 1.44 11.04
N PRO A 25 -12.62 2.55 11.68
CA PRO A 25 -11.39 2.64 12.48
C PRO A 25 -11.30 1.64 13.63
N SER A 26 -12.42 1.08 14.09
CA SER A 26 -12.44 0.06 15.14
C SER A 26 -11.80 -1.28 14.71
N LEU A 27 -11.48 -1.45 13.43
CA LEU A 27 -10.79 -2.62 12.87
C LEU A 27 -9.26 -2.54 13.01
N LYS A 28 -8.70 -1.36 13.32
CA LYS A 28 -7.26 -1.16 13.47
C LYS A 28 -6.69 -2.05 14.58
N GLY A 29 -5.57 -2.73 14.30
CA GLY A 29 -4.92 -3.62 15.26
C GLY A 29 -5.61 -4.98 15.46
N LYS A 30 -6.62 -5.30 14.66
CA LYS A 30 -7.38 -6.56 14.75
C LYS A 30 -7.03 -7.51 13.61
N LYS A 31 -7.25 -8.81 13.83
CA LYS A 31 -7.15 -9.85 12.80
C LYS A 31 -8.30 -9.69 11.82
N VAL A 32 -8.06 -9.01 10.71
CA VAL A 32 -9.06 -8.74 9.66
C VAL A 32 -8.66 -9.42 8.36
N ALA A 33 -9.64 -9.99 7.66
CA ALA A 33 -9.51 -10.39 6.27
C ALA A 33 -10.72 -9.91 5.45
N VAL A 34 -10.45 -9.49 4.22
CA VAL A 34 -11.49 -9.12 3.26
C VAL A 34 -11.74 -10.29 2.33
N GLN A 35 -13.00 -10.67 2.15
CA GLN A 35 -13.41 -11.75 1.27
C GLN A 35 -14.26 -11.27 0.09
N GLN A 36 -14.09 -11.94 -1.05
CA GLN A 36 -15.00 -11.91 -2.17
C GLN A 36 -15.56 -13.32 -2.36
N HIS A 37 -16.87 -13.49 -2.14
CA HIS A 37 -17.50 -14.82 -2.16
C HIS A 37 -16.82 -15.78 -1.16
N GLN A 38 -16.28 -16.90 -1.64
CA GLN A 38 -15.57 -17.91 -0.86
C GLN A 38 -14.05 -17.78 -0.98
N ASP A 39 -13.55 -16.60 -1.33
CA ASP A 39 -12.12 -16.34 -1.51
C ASP A 39 -11.68 -15.16 -0.64
N ILE A 40 -10.64 -15.34 0.17
CA ILE A 40 -10.01 -14.25 0.92
C ILE A 40 -9.05 -13.50 -0.01
N ILE A 41 -9.36 -12.23 -0.30
CA ILE A 41 -8.62 -11.41 -1.27
C ILE A 41 -7.58 -10.50 -0.61
N SER A 42 -7.71 -10.20 0.68
CA SER A 42 -6.72 -9.41 1.43
C SER A 42 -6.74 -9.77 2.91
N VAL A 43 -5.58 -9.69 3.56
CA VAL A 43 -5.36 -10.14 4.93
C VAL A 43 -4.48 -9.14 5.66
N SER A 44 -4.92 -8.68 6.83
CA SER A 44 -4.15 -7.84 7.76
C SER A 44 -2.89 -8.55 8.24
N TYR A 45 -1.86 -7.80 8.65
CA TYR A 45 -0.65 -8.40 9.22
C TYR A 45 -0.96 -9.23 10.48
N GLU A 46 -1.89 -8.76 11.30
CA GLU A 46 -2.34 -9.45 12.52
C GLU A 46 -2.97 -10.81 12.19
N ALA A 47 -3.75 -10.89 11.11
CA ALA A 47 -4.32 -12.16 10.65
C ALA A 47 -3.27 -13.04 9.95
N ARG A 48 -2.33 -12.47 9.20
CA ARG A 48 -1.19 -13.21 8.60
C ARG A 48 -0.34 -13.86 9.69
N ALA A 49 -0.03 -13.13 10.76
CA ALA A 49 0.71 -13.64 11.91
C ALA A 49 -0.03 -14.79 12.62
N ALA A 50 -1.37 -14.81 12.55
CA ALA A 50 -2.21 -15.90 13.04
C ALA A 50 -2.42 -17.05 12.04
N GLY A 51 -1.72 -17.04 10.89
CA GLY A 51 -1.74 -18.12 9.91
C GLY A 51 -2.86 -18.05 8.86
N VAL A 52 -3.58 -16.92 8.76
CA VAL A 52 -4.54 -16.68 7.68
C VAL A 52 -3.81 -16.19 6.43
N LYS A 53 -4.19 -16.70 5.25
CA LYS A 53 -3.53 -16.43 3.98
C LYS A 53 -4.53 -15.89 2.95
N LYS A 54 -4.01 -15.15 1.96
CA LYS A 54 -4.77 -14.87 0.74
C LYS A 54 -5.14 -16.21 0.07
N HIS A 55 -6.30 -16.25 -0.55
CA HIS A 55 -6.92 -17.42 -1.18
C HIS A 55 -7.33 -18.57 -0.25
N ASP A 56 -7.34 -18.34 1.05
CA ASP A 56 -8.01 -19.24 1.97
C ASP A 56 -9.54 -19.20 1.77
N LEU A 57 -10.18 -20.35 1.97
CA LEU A 57 -11.63 -20.40 2.16
C LEU A 57 -11.98 -19.71 3.50
N PRO A 58 -12.94 -18.77 3.52
CA PRO A 58 -13.30 -18.01 4.73
C PRO A 58 -13.61 -18.89 5.94
N GLU A 59 -14.36 -19.97 5.74
CA GLU A 59 -14.72 -20.92 6.81
C GLU A 59 -13.49 -21.61 7.42
N GLU A 60 -12.52 -22.00 6.59
CA GLU A 60 -11.32 -22.69 7.05
C GLU A 60 -10.36 -21.72 7.75
N ALA A 61 -10.21 -20.50 7.24
CA ALA A 61 -9.50 -19.44 7.93
C ALA A 61 -10.12 -19.13 9.30
N LYS A 62 -11.45 -19.09 9.39
CA LYS A 62 -12.19 -18.85 10.64
C LYS A 62 -12.04 -20.00 11.64
N ARG A 63 -11.92 -21.25 11.19
CA ARG A 63 -11.60 -22.38 12.07
C ARG A 63 -10.21 -22.26 12.67
N ARG A 64 -9.20 -21.87 11.88
CA ARG A 64 -7.83 -21.66 12.36
C ARG A 64 -7.70 -20.43 13.26
N CYS A 65 -8.46 -19.38 12.96
CA CYS A 65 -8.45 -18.12 13.68
C CYS A 65 -9.90 -17.74 14.08
N PRO A 66 -10.41 -18.27 15.21
CA PRO A 66 -11.81 -18.05 15.62
C PRO A 66 -12.19 -16.59 15.83
N ASP A 67 -11.22 -15.74 16.20
CA ASP A 67 -11.38 -14.30 16.37
C ASP A 67 -11.16 -13.48 15.07
N LEU A 68 -10.94 -14.13 13.92
CA LEU A 68 -10.80 -13.47 12.61
C LEU A 68 -12.05 -12.67 12.24
N ILE A 69 -11.89 -11.38 11.99
CA ILE A 69 -12.97 -10.54 11.48
C ILE A 69 -12.97 -10.65 9.95
N LEU A 70 -14.03 -11.25 9.42
CA LEU A 70 -14.26 -11.34 7.98
C LEU A 70 -15.14 -10.19 7.53
N VAL A 71 -14.62 -9.40 6.60
CA VAL A 71 -15.36 -8.32 5.94
C VAL A 71 -15.62 -8.74 4.49
N HIS A 72 -16.88 -8.78 4.07
CA HIS A 72 -17.20 -9.11 2.68
C HIS A 72 -17.22 -7.82 1.84
N VAL A 73 -16.65 -7.86 0.63
CA VAL A 73 -16.78 -6.75 -0.33
C VAL A 73 -18.26 -6.42 -0.59
N PRO A 74 -18.67 -5.15 -0.74
CA PRO A 74 -20.09 -4.83 -0.91
C PRO A 74 -20.71 -5.58 -2.09
N LYS A 75 -21.93 -6.12 -1.90
CA LYS A 75 -22.71 -6.76 -2.96
C LYS A 75 -23.75 -5.78 -3.50
N PHE A 76 -23.89 -5.73 -4.82
CA PHE A 76 -25.03 -5.13 -5.50
C PHE A 76 -26.10 -6.21 -5.74
N PHE A 77 -27.28 -5.82 -6.23
CA PHE A 77 -28.40 -6.72 -6.55
C PHE A 77 -27.93 -8.06 -7.13
N GLY A 78 -28.24 -9.16 -6.43
CA GLY A 78 -27.78 -10.51 -6.77
C GLY A 78 -26.38 -10.85 -6.24
N SER A 79 -25.56 -11.50 -7.07
CA SER A 79 -24.20 -11.96 -6.74
C SER A 79 -23.10 -11.00 -7.20
N LYS A 80 -23.43 -9.87 -7.82
CA LYS A 80 -22.42 -8.95 -8.34
C LYS A 80 -21.76 -8.16 -7.20
N VAL A 81 -20.44 -8.15 -7.16
CA VAL A 81 -19.68 -7.35 -6.18
C VAL A 81 -19.45 -5.93 -6.69
N SER A 82 -19.37 -4.98 -5.77
CA SER A 82 -19.08 -3.58 -6.04
C SER A 82 -17.71 -3.22 -5.49
N TYR A 83 -16.87 -2.65 -6.37
CA TYR A 83 -15.53 -2.18 -6.03
C TYR A 83 -15.44 -0.66 -5.82
N HIS A 84 -16.59 0.02 -5.77
CA HIS A 84 -16.66 1.49 -5.82
C HIS A 84 -15.77 2.18 -4.78
N ASP A 85 -15.87 1.78 -3.50
CA ASP A 85 -15.05 2.37 -2.42
C ASP A 85 -13.56 2.13 -2.64
N TYR A 86 -13.18 0.92 -3.06
CA TYR A 86 -11.77 0.58 -3.29
C TYR A 86 -11.20 1.36 -4.48
N ILE A 87 -11.96 1.50 -5.57
CA ILE A 87 -11.56 2.32 -6.73
C ILE A 87 -11.39 3.78 -6.32
N LYS A 88 -12.29 4.32 -5.48
CA LYS A 88 -12.18 5.68 -4.96
C LYS A 88 -10.88 5.87 -4.17
N HIS A 89 -10.56 4.98 -3.24
CA HIS A 89 -9.34 5.08 -2.43
C HIS A 89 -8.07 4.86 -3.25
N SER A 90 -8.16 4.00 -4.26
CA SER A 90 -7.08 3.82 -5.22
C SER A 90 -6.80 5.10 -5.99
N ASN A 91 -7.83 5.77 -6.52
CA ASN A 91 -7.62 7.05 -7.19
C ASN A 91 -6.99 8.08 -6.26
N MET A 92 -7.39 8.13 -4.99
CA MET A 92 -6.73 8.99 -3.98
C MET A 92 -5.25 8.65 -3.78
N LEU A 93 -4.87 7.37 -3.78
CA LEU A 93 -3.47 6.93 -3.73
C LEU A 93 -2.70 7.44 -4.96
N PHE A 94 -3.23 7.27 -6.16
CA PHE A 94 -2.58 7.74 -7.38
C PHE A 94 -2.54 9.28 -7.47
N ASP A 95 -3.54 9.98 -6.94
CA ASP A 95 -3.54 11.45 -6.84
C ASP A 95 -2.42 11.95 -5.92
N VAL A 96 -2.03 11.18 -4.89
CA VAL A 96 -0.85 11.50 -4.07
C VAL A 96 0.44 11.32 -4.88
N LEU A 97 0.58 10.23 -5.64
CA LEU A 97 1.76 10.02 -6.49
C LEU A 97 1.96 11.15 -7.50
N LYS A 98 0.87 11.62 -8.12
CA LYS A 98 0.87 12.75 -9.07
C LYS A 98 1.31 14.09 -8.46
N LYS A 99 1.33 14.23 -7.13
CA LYS A 99 1.86 15.45 -6.48
C LYS A 99 3.38 15.50 -6.48
N TYR A 100 4.03 14.34 -6.49
CA TYR A 100 5.48 14.23 -6.37
C TYR A 100 6.16 14.01 -7.72
N LEU A 101 5.43 13.46 -8.69
CA LEU A 101 5.99 13.05 -9.97
C LEU A 101 5.11 13.49 -11.15
N PRO A 102 5.72 13.77 -12.32
CA PRO A 102 4.99 14.03 -13.55
C PRO A 102 4.04 12.86 -13.90
N GLU A 103 2.93 13.18 -14.58
CA GLU A 103 1.91 12.17 -14.92
C GLU A 103 2.44 11.11 -15.89
N ASP A 104 3.34 11.47 -16.80
CA ASP A 104 4.02 10.57 -17.74
C ASP A 104 5.13 9.71 -17.10
N HIS A 105 5.43 9.94 -15.82
CA HIS A 105 6.39 9.16 -15.05
C HIS A 105 5.73 8.07 -14.19
N THR A 106 4.41 7.89 -14.26
CA THR A 106 3.67 6.88 -13.49
C THR A 106 2.86 5.98 -14.40
N GLU A 107 3.06 4.67 -14.30
CA GLU A 107 2.25 3.65 -14.96
C GLU A 107 1.47 2.85 -13.91
N ARG A 108 0.14 2.91 -13.96
CA ARG A 108 -0.72 2.14 -13.06
C ARG A 108 -0.77 0.68 -13.50
N ALA A 109 -0.27 -0.22 -12.67
CA ALA A 109 -0.28 -1.66 -12.93
C ALA A 109 -1.57 -2.34 -12.41
N SER A 110 -2.11 -1.87 -11.27
CA SER A 110 -3.32 -2.43 -10.67
C SER A 110 -4.12 -1.37 -9.87
N ILE A 111 -5.01 -1.82 -8.98
CA ILE A 111 -5.73 -0.93 -8.05
C ILE A 111 -4.84 -0.42 -6.91
N ASP A 112 -3.75 -1.10 -6.60
CA ASP A 112 -2.82 -0.79 -5.52
C ASP A 112 -1.36 -0.78 -5.97
N GLU A 113 -1.10 -1.06 -7.24
CA GLU A 113 0.26 -1.17 -7.79
C GLU A 113 0.56 -0.13 -8.89
N ALA A 114 1.80 0.37 -8.89
CA ALA A 114 2.30 1.32 -9.85
C ALA A 114 3.79 1.10 -10.16
N TYR A 115 4.18 1.32 -11.42
CA TYR A 115 5.57 1.57 -11.80
C TYR A 115 5.80 3.07 -11.93
N VAL A 116 6.95 3.51 -11.45
CA VAL A 116 7.25 4.92 -11.31
C VAL A 116 8.68 5.22 -11.77
N ASP A 117 8.83 6.08 -12.77
CA ASP A 117 10.14 6.51 -13.27
C ASP A 117 10.68 7.67 -12.42
N VAL A 118 11.63 7.36 -11.55
CA VAL A 118 12.30 8.33 -10.66
C VAL A 118 13.69 8.72 -11.17
N THR A 119 14.02 8.41 -12.44
CA THR A 119 15.35 8.66 -13.02
C THR A 119 15.80 10.10 -12.82
N ASN A 120 14.92 11.06 -13.11
CA ASN A 120 15.24 12.49 -12.96
C ASN A 120 15.43 12.90 -11.50
N VAL A 121 14.66 12.33 -10.58
CA VAL A 121 14.79 12.62 -9.13
C VAL A 121 16.15 12.16 -8.63
N VAL A 122 16.56 10.94 -8.98
CA VAL A 122 17.86 10.38 -8.59
C VAL A 122 19.01 11.16 -9.22
N VAL A 123 18.92 11.47 -10.52
CA VAL A 123 19.96 12.24 -11.23
C VAL A 123 20.15 13.62 -10.59
N ASN A 124 19.07 14.35 -10.36
CA ASN A 124 19.13 15.69 -9.78
C ASN A 124 19.75 15.63 -8.38
N HIS A 125 19.32 14.67 -7.55
CA HIS A 125 19.90 14.48 -6.23
C HIS A 125 21.40 14.15 -6.29
N MET A 126 21.82 13.24 -7.16
CA MET A 126 23.25 12.91 -7.33
C MET A 126 24.06 14.13 -7.78
N GLN A 127 23.51 14.96 -8.66
CA GLN A 127 24.16 16.21 -9.08
C GLN A 127 24.27 17.18 -7.90
N ASP A 128 23.21 17.38 -7.12
CA ASP A 128 23.23 18.25 -5.94
C ASP A 128 24.25 17.79 -4.90
N VAL A 129 24.35 16.49 -4.65
CA VAL A 129 25.37 15.89 -3.77
C VAL A 129 26.78 16.15 -4.31
N CYS A 130 27.00 15.99 -5.63
CA CYS A 130 28.29 16.29 -6.24
C CYS A 130 28.70 17.76 -6.09
N HIS A 131 27.73 18.70 -6.19
CA HIS A 131 28.01 20.13 -6.10
C HIS A 131 28.17 20.63 -4.66
N THR A 132 27.39 20.10 -3.72
CA THR A 132 27.34 20.57 -2.33
C THR A 132 28.26 19.78 -1.39
N GLY A 133 28.67 18.58 -1.79
CA GLY A 133 29.43 17.64 -0.95
C GLY A 133 28.61 17.04 0.21
N LYS A 134 27.28 17.25 0.23
CA LYS A 134 26.40 16.79 1.30
C LYS A 134 25.19 16.05 0.71
N ALA A 135 24.93 14.85 1.22
CA ALA A 135 23.66 14.17 1.03
C ALA A 135 22.71 14.62 2.15
N GLU A 136 22.07 15.77 1.94
CA GLU A 136 21.04 16.23 2.88
C GLU A 136 19.84 15.26 2.82
N PRO A 137 19.25 14.89 3.97
CA PRO A 137 18.08 14.04 4.00
C PRO A 137 16.93 14.69 3.24
N VAL A 138 16.36 13.97 2.28
CA VAL A 138 15.09 14.33 1.64
C VAL A 138 13.97 14.20 2.69
N PRO A 139 13.21 15.27 2.97
CA PRO A 139 12.10 15.22 3.92
C PRO A 139 11.05 14.17 3.53
N GLY A 140 10.55 13.40 4.50
CA GLY A 140 9.51 12.38 4.30
C GLY A 140 10.00 11.06 3.70
N VAL A 141 11.30 10.75 3.81
CA VAL A 141 11.91 9.51 3.34
C VAL A 141 12.41 8.69 4.52
N VAL A 142 11.99 7.42 4.58
CA VAL A 142 12.55 6.43 5.51
C VAL A 142 13.83 5.86 4.91
N TYR A 143 14.96 6.09 5.56
CA TYR A 143 16.24 5.50 5.16
C TYR A 143 16.31 4.06 5.68
N CYS A 144 16.87 3.16 4.86
CA CYS A 144 17.02 1.73 5.18
C CYS A 144 17.86 1.47 6.45
N ASP A 145 18.53 2.49 6.97
CA ASP A 145 19.44 2.40 8.11
C ASP A 145 18.71 2.42 9.47
N GLY A 146 17.38 2.43 9.48
CA GLY A 146 16.58 2.29 10.70
C GLY A 146 16.51 3.54 11.58
N GLU A 147 16.99 4.69 11.09
CA GLU A 147 16.72 5.97 11.75
C GLU A 147 15.26 6.37 11.51
N ALA A 148 14.53 6.57 12.62
CA ALA A 148 13.12 6.93 12.59
C ALA A 148 12.94 8.30 11.93
N ASP A 149 12.01 8.36 10.98
CA ASP A 149 11.58 9.60 10.35
C ASP A 149 11.16 10.63 11.42
N PRO A 150 11.74 11.84 11.42
CA PRO A 150 11.42 12.89 12.40
C PRO A 150 10.01 13.47 12.22
N ASP A 151 9.29 13.14 11.14
CA ASP A 151 7.93 13.59 10.89
C ASP A 151 6.89 12.74 11.68
N PRO A 152 6.20 13.33 12.68
CA PRO A 152 5.21 12.63 13.49
C PRO A 152 3.92 12.28 12.73
N ASP A 153 3.68 12.85 11.55
CA ASP A 153 2.42 12.72 10.82
C ASP A 153 2.42 11.56 9.80
N ILE A 154 3.55 10.88 9.59
CA ILE A 154 3.64 9.75 8.66
C ILE A 154 3.03 8.48 9.30
N PRO A 155 1.98 7.89 8.71
CA PRO A 155 1.32 6.71 9.25
C PRO A 155 2.30 5.54 9.43
N LEU A 156 2.16 4.82 10.55
CA LEU A 156 2.98 3.65 10.88
C LEU A 156 3.02 2.59 9.75
N ALA A 157 1.98 2.53 8.89
CA ALA A 157 1.88 1.63 7.74
C ALA A 157 2.80 1.98 6.56
N MET A 158 3.39 3.19 6.54
CA MET A 158 4.39 3.62 5.55
C MET A 158 5.83 3.52 6.08
N ARG A 159 6.01 3.15 7.35
CA ARG A 159 7.31 2.83 7.94
C ARG A 159 7.60 1.39 7.54
N MET A 160 8.43 1.21 6.51
CA MET A 160 8.76 -0.10 5.98
C MET A 160 9.14 -1.07 7.11
N GLY A 161 8.49 -2.24 7.12
CA GLY A 161 8.86 -3.41 7.91
C GLY A 161 9.57 -4.44 7.04
#